data_AF-A0A315T4D9-F1
#
_entry.id   AF-A0A315T4D9-F1
#
_cell.length_a   1.000
_cell.length_b   1.000
_cell.length_c   1.000
_cell.angle_alpha   90.00
_cell.angle_beta   90.00
_cell.angle_gamma   90.00
#
_symmetry.space_group_name_H-M   'P 1'
#
loop_
_entity.id
_entity.type
_entity.pdbx_description
1 polymer ?
#
loop_
_entity_poly.entity_id
_entity_poly.type
_entity_poly.pdbx_seq_one_letter_code
_entity_poly.pdbx_strand_id
1 'polypeptide(L)' 'MKIEIQRNEQDAGCKVVIDGHPVSFSNLADAEAYVARLTERLQAAPQAFAAPLSEPA' A
#
# COMPACT_ATOMS: atom_id res chain seq x y z
N MET A 1 -7.96 7.54 -0.39
CA MET A 1 -7.37 6.19 -0.39
C MET A 1 -7.97 5.36 0.73
N LYS A 2 -8.41 4.14 0.42
CA LYS A 2 -8.87 3.16 1.40
C LYS A 2 -7.86 2.02 1.46
N ILE A 3 -7.24 1.80 2.63
CA ILE A 3 -6.27 0.74 2.87
C ILE A 3 -6.91 -0.26 3.83
N GLU A 4 -6.96 -1.53 3.46
CA GLU A 4 -7.62 -2.58 4.23
C GLU A 4 -6.67 -3.78 4.37
N ILE A 5 -6.24 -4.09 5.59
CA ILE A 5 -5.37 -5.24 5.86
C ILE A 5 -6.25 -6.44 6.21
N GLN A 6 -6.32 -7.41 5.33
CA GLN A 6 -6.93 -8.71 5.55
C GLN A 6 -5.86 -9.71 6.00
N ARG A 7 -5.90 -10.09 7.27
CA ARG A 7 -5.08 -11.18 7.81
C ARG A 7 -5.83 -12.48 7.50
N ASN A 8 -5.21 -13.42 6.79
CA ASN A 8 -5.81 -14.75 6.68
C ASN A 8 -5.48 -15.50 7.97
N GLU A 9 -6.49 -15.95 8.71
CA GLU A 9 -6.25 -16.77 9.92
C GLU A 9 -5.82 -18.20 9.58
N GLN A 10 -6.03 -18.65 8.33
CA GLN A 10 -5.61 -19.98 7.85
C GLN A 10 -4.22 -20.02 7.23
N ASP A 11 -3.67 -18.87 6.83
CA ASP A 11 -2.43 -18.79 6.07
C ASP A 11 -1.52 -17.76 6.74
N ALA A 12 -0.24 -18.06 6.95
CA ALA A 12 0.69 -17.13 7.62
C ALA A 12 0.86 -15.80 6.87
N GLY A 13 0.31 -15.69 5.65
CA GLY A 13 0.29 -14.50 4.82
C GLY A 13 -0.77 -13.46 5.18
N CYS A 14 -0.44 -12.20 4.92
CA CYS A 14 -1.33 -11.05 5.04
C CYS A 14 -1.62 -10.46 3.66
N LYS A 15 -2.84 -9.98 3.44
CA LYS A 15 -3.24 -9.34 2.19
C LYS A 15 -3.65 -7.91 2.49
N VAL A 16 -3.00 -6.94 1.88
CA VAL A 16 -3.34 -5.52 2.00
C VAL A 16 -4.03 -5.08 0.72
N VAL A 17 -5.26 -4.59 0.81
CA VAL A 17 -6.01 -4.02 -0.31
C VAL A 17 -5.91 -2.51 -0.25
N ILE A 18 -5.31 -1.90 -1.27
CA ILE A 18 -5.12 -0.45 -1.37
C ILE A 18 -5.90 0.04 -2.56
N ASP A 19 -6.98 0.78 -2.31
CA ASP A 19 -7.81 1.37 -3.37
C ASP A 19 -8.34 0.32 -4.40
N GLY A 20 -8.60 -0.90 -3.92
CA GLY A 20 -9.03 -2.02 -4.77
C GLY A 20 -7.89 -2.85 -5.37
N HIS A 21 -6.62 -2.47 -5.15
CA HIS A 21 -5.46 -3.27 -5.53
C HIS A 21 -5.01 -4.19 -4.39
N PRO A 22 -5.20 -5.52 -4.50
CA PRO A 22 -4.73 -6.46 -3.51
C PRO A 22 -3.22 -6.70 -3.64
N VAL A 23 -2.50 -6.55 -2.53
CA VAL A 23 -1.07 -6.85 -2.39
C VAL A 23 -0.92 -7.92 -1.31
N SER A 24 -0.35 -9.06 -1.68
CA SER A 24 -0.12 -10.16 -0.75
C SER A 24 1.29 -10.07 -0.16
N PHE A 25 1.39 -10.27 1.14
CA PHE A 25 2.61 -10.26 1.94
C PHE A 25 2.74 -11.57 2.68
N SER A 26 3.98 -12.03 2.84
CA SER A 26 4.27 -13.27 3.56
C SER A 26 4.07 -13.15 5.07
N ASN A 27 4.17 -11.94 5.63
CA ASN A 27 4.07 -11.70 7.08
C ASN A 27 3.43 -10.33 7.37
N LEU A 28 2.84 -10.21 8.57
CA LEU A 28 2.21 -8.98 9.05
C LEU A 28 3.19 -7.80 9.11
N ALA A 29 4.42 -8.03 9.57
CA ALA A 29 5.42 -6.97 9.72
C ALA A 29 5.75 -6.28 8.39
N ASP A 30 5.80 -7.04 7.30
CA ASP A 30 6.08 -6.52 5.96
C ASP A 30 4.88 -5.71 5.43
N ALA A 31 3.66 -6.23 5.66
CA ALA A 31 2.41 -5.54 5.35
C ALA A 31 2.28 -4.21 6.11
N GLU A 32 2.58 -4.19 7.41
CA GLU A 32 2.54 -2.99 8.25
C GLU A 32 3.61 -1.96 7.82
N ALA A 33 4.84 -2.41 7.54
CA ALA A 33 5.91 -1.53 7.05
C ALA A 33 5.56 -0.91 5.69
N TYR A 34 4.93 -1.67 4.80
CA TYR A 34 4.47 -1.18 3.52
C TYR A 34 3.36 -0.12 3.67
N VAL A 35 2.36 -0.37 4.51
CA VAL A 35 1.28 0.58 4.78
C VAL A 35 1.81 1.84 5.46
N ALA A 36 2.74 1.72 6.41
CA ALA A 36 3.37 2.85 7.08
C ALA A 36 4.13 3.74 6.08
N ARG A 37 4.98 3.14 5.23
CA ARG A 37 5.68 3.86 4.15
C ARG A 37 4.72 4.49 3.15
N LEU A 38 3.64 3.80 2.80
CA LEU A 38 2.63 4.32 1.88
C LEU A 38 1.94 5.54 2.49
N THR A 39 1.57 5.45 3.77
CA THR A 39 0.91 6.53 4.52
C THR A 39 1.83 7.73 4.66
N GLU A 40 3.11 7.53 5.04
CA GLU A 40 4.10 8.60 5.09
C GLU A 40 4.28 9.27 3.73
N ARG A 41 4.38 8.50 2.64
CA ARG A 41 4.50 9.07 1.29
C ARG A 41 3.26 9.83 0.86
N LEU A 42 2.07 9.39 1.25
CA LEU A 42 0.81 10.08 0.97
C LEU A 42 0.70 11.39 1.76
N GLN A 43 1.12 11.39 3.03
CA GLN A 43 1.14 12.59 3.85
C GLN A 43 2.23 13.58 3.41
N ALA A 44 3.41 13.08 3.03
CA ALA A 44 4.54 13.89 2.59
C ALA A 44 4.38 14.41 1.15
N ALA A 45 3.69 13.67 0.28
CA ALA A 45 3.53 14.02 -1.13
C ALA A 45 2.23 13.48 -1.74
N PRO A 46 1.08 14.13 -1.48
CA PRO A 46 -0.19 13.76 -2.14
C PRO A 46 -0.13 13.91 -3.67
N GLN A 47 0.84 14.67 -4.19
CA GLN A 47 1.08 14.92 -5.62
C GLN A 47 1.75 13.72 -6.34
N ALA A 48 2.49 12.87 -5.62
CA ALA A 48 3.30 11.81 -6.22
C ALA A 48 2.49 10.57 -6.64
N PHE A 49 1.26 10.44 -6.13
CA PHE A 49 0.33 9.38 -6.52
C PHE A 49 -0.61 9.77 -7.67
N ALA A 50 -0.54 11.03 -8.15
CA ALA A 50 -1.41 11.55 -9.20
C ALA A 50 -0.80 11.53 -10.62
N ALA A 51 0.43 11.05 -10.83
CA ALA A 51 1.10 11.18 -12.12
C ALA A 51 1.27 9.84 -12.88
N PRO A 52 0.46 9.57 -13.91
CA PRO A 52 0.99 9.14 -15.18
C PRO A 52 1.40 10.37 -16.01
N LEU A 53 2.68 10.41 -16.43
CA LEU A 53 3.19 11.15 -17.59
C LEU A 53 3.01 12.68 -17.60
N SER A 54 4.12 13.39 -17.37
CA SER A 54 4.59 14.46 -18.28
C SER A 54 6.00 14.92 -17.88
N GLU A 55 7.03 14.18 -18.33
CA GLU A 55 8.13 14.85 -19.04
C GLU A 55 7.52 15.39 -20.35
N PRO A 56 7.89 16.58 -20.90
CA PRO A 56 9.25 17.15 -20.92
C PRO A 56 9.32 18.70 -20.78
N ALA A 57 10.54 19.23 -20.60
CA ALA A 57 11.02 20.48 -21.23
C ALA A 57 12.55 20.60 -21.06
#